data_AF-A0A0B7GTS4-F1
#
_entry.id   AF-A0A0B7GTS4-F1
#
_cell.length_a   1.000
_cell.length_b   1.000
_cell.length_c   1.000
_cell.angle_alpha   90.00
_cell.angle_beta   90.00
_cell.angle_gamma   90.00
#
_symmetry.space_group_name_H-M   'P 1'
#
loop_
_entity.id
_entity.type
_entity.pdbx_description
1 polymer ?
#
loop_
_entity_poly.entity_id
_entity_poly.type
_entity_poly.pdbx_seq_one_letter_code
_entity_poly.pdbx_strand_id
1 'polypeptide(L)' 'MLAQYVRLFQKGDTTLKQRCDLLKKARVEVLEKKKKYDDALEKLEYKIAKYEEAVKTGKLVWDSENTELCKVKTRRKSK' A
#
# COMPACT_ATOMS: atom_id res chain seq x y z
N MET A 1 -17.00 9.86 7.66
CA MET A 1 -16.16 10.83 8.40
C MET A 1 -16.74 11.11 9.78
N LEU A 2 -15.89 11.29 10.80
CA LEU A 2 -16.28 11.53 12.20
C LEU A 2 -17.20 12.75 12.37
N ALA A 3 -17.02 13.81 11.58
CA ALA A 3 -17.89 14.99 11.61
C ALA A 3 -19.35 14.67 11.29
N GLN A 4 -19.61 13.74 10.36
CA GLN A 4 -20.97 13.33 10.01
C GLN A 4 -21.59 12.44 11.10
N TYR A 5 -20.77 11.61 11.75
CA TYR A 5 -21.16 10.85 12.92
C TYR A 5 -21.54 11.78 14.08
N VAL A 6 -20.77 12.83 14.37
CA VAL A 6 -21.08 13.81 15.44
C VAL A 6 -22.41 14.52 15.18
N ARG A 7 -22.68 14.92 13.93
CA ARG A 7 -23.99 15.51 13.54
C ARG A 7 -25.15 14.53 13.74
N LEU A 8 -24.96 13.26 13.41
CA LEU A 8 -25.96 12.22 13.68
C LEU A 8 -26.10 11.96 15.18
N PHE A 9 -25.00 12.00 15.93
CA PHE A 9 -24.98 11.83 17.39
C PHE A 9 -25.87 12.85 18.10
N GLN A 10 -25.76 14.12 17.69
CA GLN A 10 -26.55 15.23 18.25
C GLN A 10 -28.05 15.14 17.94
N LYS A 11 -28.47 14.41 16.91
CA LYS A 11 -29.90 14.24 16.56
C LYS A 11 -30.65 13.22 17.42
N GLY A 12 -29.96 12.50 18.31
CA GLY A 12 -30.57 11.50 19.19
C GLY A 12 -30.91 10.17 18.52
N ASP A 13 -31.68 9.33 19.23
CA ASP A 13 -31.86 7.90 18.96
C ASP A 13 -32.57 7.54 17.66
N THR A 14 -33.26 8.51 17.03
CA THR A 14 -33.88 8.35 15.71
C THR A 14 -32.87 8.07 14.60
N THR A 15 -31.58 8.31 14.84
CA THR A 15 -30.51 8.18 13.85
C THR A 15 -29.59 6.97 14.04
N LEU A 16 -29.91 6.06 14.97
CA LEU A 16 -29.06 4.89 15.28
C LEU A 16 -28.75 4.03 14.06
N LYS A 17 -29.76 3.77 13.22
CA LYS A 17 -29.59 3.02 11.96
C LYS A 17 -28.59 3.72 11.02
N GLN A 18 -28.74 5.02 10.84
CA GLN A 18 -27.86 5.83 9.98
C GLN A 18 -26.42 5.86 10.50
N ARG A 19 -26.22 5.92 11.83
CA ARG A 19 -24.88 5.82 12.44
C ARG A 19 -24.25 4.46 12.17
N CYS A 20 -25.00 3.37 12.35
CA CYS A 20 -24.55 2.02 12.05
C CYS A 20 -24.12 1.86 10.58
N ASP A 21 -24.95 2.33 9.64
CA ASP A 21 -24.62 2.26 8.20
C ASP A 21 -23.38 3.10 7.85
N LEU A 22 -23.24 4.29 8.45
CA LEU A 22 -22.05 5.13 8.27
C LEU A 22 -20.77 4.43 8.76
N LEU A 23 -20.82 3.79 9.93
CA LEU A 23 -19.68 3.07 10.51
C LEU A 23 -19.35 1.81 9.70
N LYS A 24 -20.36 1.08 9.20
CA LYS A 24 -20.15 -0.07 8.31
C LYS A 24 -19.42 0.34 7.03
N LYS A 25 -19.83 1.44 6.40
CA LYS A 25 -19.14 1.97 5.20
C LYS A 25 -17.70 2.34 5.52
N ALA A 26 -17.47 3.11 6.60
CA ALA A 26 -16.13 3.48 7.03
C ALA A 26 -15.24 2.26 7.31
N ARG A 27 -15.80 1.19 7.91
CA ARG A 27 -15.07 -0.08 8.12
C ARG A 27 -14.61 -0.70 6.81
N VAL A 28 -15.48 -0.77 5.79
CA VAL A 28 -15.13 -1.34 4.47
C VAL A 28 -14.00 -0.53 3.84
N GLU A 29 -14.10 0.80 3.82
CA GLU A 29 -13.07 1.68 3.27
C GLU A 29 -11.71 1.49 3.97
N VAL A 30 -11.70 1.33 5.30
CA VAL A 30 -10.48 1.06 6.07
C VAL A 30 -9.89 -0.29 5.70
N LEU A 31 -10.71 -1.33 5.54
CA LEU A 31 -10.23 -2.66 5.12
C LEU A 31 -9.63 -2.64 3.72
N GLU A 32 -10.24 -1.92 2.78
CA GLU A 32 -9.67 -1.77 1.43
C GLU A 32 -8.33 -1.04 1.44
N LYS A 33 -8.20 0.02 2.25
CA LYS A 33 -6.92 0.71 2.44
C LYS A 33 -5.89 -0.21 3.07
N LYS A 34 -6.28 -0.98 4.09
CA LYS A 34 -5.39 -1.93 4.76
C LYS A 34 -4.80 -2.93 3.75
N LYS A 35 -5.63 -3.53 2.89
CA LYS A 35 -5.14 -4.44 1.84
C LYS A 35 -4.06 -3.80 0.95
N LYS A 36 -4.26 -2.55 0.52
CA LYS A 36 -3.26 -1.82 -0.27
C LYS A 36 -1.93 -1.62 0.47
N TYR A 37 -2.00 -1.40 1.78
CA TYR A 37 -0.80 -1.30 2.61
C TYR A 37 -0.15 -2.66 2.83
N ASP A 38 -0.93 -3.72 3.03
CA ASP A 38 -0.43 -5.09 3.16
C ASP A 38 0.34 -5.50 1.87
N ASP A 39 -0.22 -5.22 0.69
CA ASP A 39 0.46 -5.47 -0.61
C ASP A 39 1.76 -4.65 -0.76
N ALA A 40 1.80 -3.43 -0.22
CA ALA A 40 2.98 -2.58 -0.26
C ALA A 40 4.05 -3.07 0.74
N LEU A 41 3.63 -3.55 1.91
CA LEU A 41 4.50 -4.14 2.91
C LEU A 41 5.19 -5.39 2.37
N GLU A 42 4.47 -6.30 1.71
CA GLU A 42 5.05 -7.51 1.13
C GLU A 42 6.17 -7.18 0.12
N LYS A 43 5.97 -6.17 -0.72
CA LYS A 43 6.99 -5.69 -1.67
C LYS A 43 8.22 -5.08 -0.98
N LEU A 44 8.00 -4.38 0.13
CA LEU A 44 9.08 -3.81 0.92
C LEU A 44 9.86 -4.91 1.65
N GLU A 45 9.18 -5.88 2.25
CA GLU A 45 9.78 -7.04 2.91
C GLU A 45 10.65 -7.84 1.93
N TYR A 46 10.16 -8.10 0.72
CA TYR A 46 10.96 -8.74 -0.34
C TYR A 46 12.25 -7.96 -0.65
N LYS A 47 12.14 -6.62 -0.79
CA LYS A 47 13.30 -5.76 -1.06
C LYS A 47 14.27 -5.75 0.12
N ILE A 48 13.76 -5.66 1.35
CA ILE A 48 14.58 -5.66 2.57
C ILE A 48 15.37 -6.96 2.64
N ALA A 49 14.72 -8.11 2.49
CA ALA A 49 15.39 -9.41 2.49
C ALA A 49 16.53 -9.47 1.45
N LYS A 50 16.26 -9.06 0.21
CA LYS A 50 17.27 -9.01 -0.85
C LYS A 50 18.43 -8.08 -0.54
N TYR A 51 18.17 -6.91 0.05
CA TYR A 51 19.23 -6.00 0.46
C TYR A 51 20.02 -6.52 1.66
N GLU A 52 19.38 -7.18 2.62
CA GLU A 52 20.09 -7.82 3.74
C GLU A 52 21.04 -8.92 3.25
N GLU A 53 20.61 -9.74 2.28
CA GLU A 53 21.47 -10.73 1.62
C GLU A 53 22.64 -10.05 0.88
N ALA A 54 22.37 -8.96 0.17
CA ALA A 54 23.39 -8.21 -0.56
C ALA A 54 24.41 -7.55 0.37
N VAL A 55 23.99 -7.06 1.53
CA VAL A 55 24.89 -6.51 2.56
C VAL A 55 25.82 -7.60 3.11
N LYS A 56 25.30 -8.81 3.35
CA LYS A 56 26.10 -9.93 3.85
C LYS A 56 27.09 -10.46 2.80
N THR A 57 26.66 -10.54 1.55
CA THR A 57 27.44 -11.19 0.47
C THR A 57 28.26 -10.19 -0.36
N GLY A 58 27.99 -8.89 -0.21
CA GLY A 58 28.61 -7.81 -1.00
C GLY A 58 28.17 -7.76 -2.46
N LYS A 59 27.18 -8.56 -2.87
CA LYS A 59 26.63 -8.61 -4.24
C LYS A 59 25.11 -8.63 -4.19
N LEU A 60 24.47 -7.72 -4.93
CA LEU A 60 23.01 -7.64 -5.05
C LEU A 60 22.56 -8.43 -6.28
N VAL A 61 21.79 -9.50 -6.08
CA VAL A 61 21.23 -10.34 -7.15
C VAL A 61 19.69 -10.29 -7.06
N TRP A 62 19.05 -9.79 -8.11
CA TRP A 62 17.60 -9.80 -8.25
C TRP A 62 17.18 -11.04 -9.08
N ASP A 63 16.13 -11.74 -8.64
CA ASP A 63 15.56 -12.89 -9.40
C ASP A 63 14.89 -12.47 -10.72
N SER A 64 14.81 -11.16 -11.01
CA SER A 64 14.22 -10.61 -12.23
C SER A 64 15.19 -10.47 -13.41
N GLU A 65 16.29 -11.23 -13.44
CA GLU A 65 17.21 -11.32 -14.59
C GLU A 65 17.27 -12.74 -15.19
N ASN A 66 16.11 -13.35 -15.44
CA ASN A 66 15.97 -14.25 -16.58
C ASN A 66 14.87 -13.74 -17.53
N THR A 67 15.14 -12.62 -18.17
CA THR A 67 14.52 -12.31 -19.46
C THR A 67 15.55 -11.57 -20.31
N GLU A 68 16.23 -12.30 -21.18
CA GLU A 68 17.29 -11.86 -22.10
C GLU A 68 16.87 -10.80 -23.17
N LEU A 69 15.98 -9.85 -22.87
CA LEU A 69 15.48 -8.92 -23.89
C LEU A 69 15.28 -7.48 -23.37
N CYS A 70 16.39 -6.79 -23.07
CA CYS A 70 16.57 -5.46 -23.68
C CYS A 70 18.03 -5.04 -23.66
N LYS A 71 18.77 -5.59 -24.62
CA LYS A 71 20.00 -5.03 -25.14
C LYS A 71 19.79 -3.58 -25.57
N VAL A 72 20.72 -2.73 -25.13
CA VAL A 72 21.24 -1.54 -25.83
C VAL A 72 20.29 -0.34 -25.94
N LYS A 73 20.57 0.68 -25.12
CA LYS A 73 21.00 2.00 -25.61
C LYS A 73 21.64 2.80 -24.47
N THR A 74 22.96 2.71 -24.42
CA THR A 74 23.79 3.83 -23.97
C THR A 74 23.53 5.02 -24.90
N ARG A 75 23.13 6.16 -24.34
CA ARG A 75 23.26 7.47 -25.00
C ARG A 75 23.45 8.52 -23.89
N ARG A 76 24.67 8.65 -23.36
CA ARG A 76 25.65 9.70 -23.73
C ARG A 76 25.00 11.07 -23.95
N LYS A 77 25.41 12.03 -23.09
CA LYS A 77 25.29 13.50 -23.16
C LYS A 77 25.01 14.06 -24.57
N SER A 78 24.16 15.08 -24.66
CA SER A 78 24.56 16.38 -25.23
C SER A 78 23.47 17.44 -25.20
N LYS A 79 23.92 18.64 -24.78
CA LYS A 79 23.38 19.99 -24.97
C LYS A 79 22.22 20.45 -24.09
#